data_AF-A0A7S1IEY4-F1
#
_entry.id   AF-A0A7S1IEY4-F1
#
_cell.length_a   1.000
_cell.length_b   1.000
_cell.length_c   1.000
_cell.angle_alpha   90.00
_cell.angle_beta   90.00
_cell.angle_gamma   90.00
#
_symmetry.space_group_name_H-M   'P 1'
#
loop_
_entity.id
_entity.type
_entity.pdbx_description
1 polymer ?
#
loop_
_entity_poly.entity_id
_entity_poly.type
_entity_poly.pdbx_seq_one_letter_code
_entity_poly.pdbx_strand_id
1 'polypeptide(L)'
;EGYNACLLAYGQTGSGKTYTMMGTPGDNVGCIPRLCAHLFARIEAVRALRPTSFTVEASYSEIYNERVRDLLAPRRGGSEVGTPLRVRMHPEHGAYREGLSC
;
A
#
# COMPACT_ATOMS: atom_id res chain seq x y z
N GLU A 1 -9.71 -6.73 -15.89
CA GLU A 1 -10.81 -5.78 -16.11
C GLU A 1 -10.48 -4.35 -15.64
N GLY A 2 -9.33 -4.08 -15.03
CA GLY A 2 -8.83 -2.71 -14.84
C GLY A 2 -9.61 -1.87 -13.82
N TYR A 3 -10.26 -2.52 -12.84
CA TYR A 3 -11.05 -1.85 -11.82
C TYR A 3 -10.23 -1.46 -10.59
N ASN A 4 -10.63 -0.35 -9.97
CA ASN A 4 -10.17 0.06 -8.65
C ASN A 4 -10.90 -0.74 -7.58
N ALA A 5 -10.17 -1.31 -6.63
CA ALA A 5 -10.72 -2.07 -5.51
C ALA A 5 -10.19 -1.52 -4.18
N CYS A 6 -11.00 -1.61 -3.12
CA CYS A 6 -10.64 -1.20 -1.77
C CYS A 6 -11.09 -2.26 -0.76
N LEU A 7 -10.19 -2.63 0.15
CA LEU A 7 -10.47 -3.52 1.27
C LEU A 7 -10.13 -2.79 2.57
N LEU A 8 -11.12 -2.68 3.47
CA LEU A 8 -10.98 -2.00 4.75
C LEU A 8 -11.22 -2.98 5.90
N ALA A 9 -10.27 -3.03 6.85
CA ALA A 9 -10.45 -3.74 8.11
C ALA A 9 -10.90 -2.76 9.21
N TYR A 10 -12.12 -2.94 9.71
CA TYR A 10 -12.73 -2.10 10.75
C TYR A 10 -13.11 -2.92 11.98
N GLY A 11 -13.01 -2.32 13.17
CA GLY A 11 -13.30 -2.96 14.45
C GLY A 11 -12.53 -2.35 15.61
N GLN A 12 -12.85 -2.75 16.84
CA GLN A 12 -12.19 -2.27 18.06
C GLN A 12 -10.70 -2.65 18.13
N THR A 13 -9.91 -1.97 18.98
CA THR A 13 -8.54 -2.40 19.26
C THR A 13 -8.52 -3.83 19.79
N GLY A 14 -7.59 -4.65 19.30
CA GLY A 14 -7.54 -6.08 19.61
C GLY A 14 -8.45 -6.98 18.77
N SER A 15 -9.34 -6.45 17.92
CA SER A 15 -10.27 -7.26 17.09
C SER A 15 -9.61 -7.97 15.89
N GLY A 16 -8.29 -7.93 15.77
CA GLY A 16 -7.56 -8.62 14.69
C GLY A 16 -7.39 -7.85 13.38
N LYS A 17 -7.71 -6.55 13.28
CA LYS A 17 -7.54 -5.77 12.02
C LYS A 17 -6.16 -5.95 11.36
N THR A 18 -5.09 -5.75 12.13
CA THR A 18 -3.70 -5.91 11.67
C THR A 18 -3.38 -7.37 11.34
N TYR A 19 -3.91 -8.31 12.13
CA TYR A 19 -3.75 -9.74 11.90
C TYR A 19 -4.42 -10.18 10.58
N THR A 20 -5.60 -9.67 10.26
CA THR A 20 -6.26 -9.95 8.98
C THR A 20 -5.50 -9.34 7.81
N MET A 21 -5.13 -8.05 7.88
CA MET A 21 -4.51 -7.35 6.74
C MET A 21 -3.06 -7.75 6.51
N MET A 22 -2.23 -7.82 7.55
CA MET A 22 -0.80 -8.12 7.45
C MET A 22 -0.47 -9.54 7.92
N GLY A 23 -1.12 -10.01 8.98
CA GLY A 23 -0.83 -11.30 9.60
C GLY A 23 0.41 -11.27 10.48
N THR A 24 0.93 -12.44 10.78
CA THR A 24 2.21 -12.63 11.46
C THR A 24 3.22 -13.27 10.51
N PRO A 25 4.53 -13.01 10.67
CA PRO A 25 5.56 -13.75 9.96
C PRO A 25 5.43 -15.27 10.16
N GLY A 26 5.80 -16.06 9.15
CA GLY A 26 5.64 -17.51 9.15
C GLY A 26 4.31 -17.95 8.53
N ASP A 27 3.58 -18.81 9.21
CA ASP A 27 2.45 -19.53 8.61
C ASP A 27 1.16 -18.71 8.49
N ASN A 28 1.02 -17.63 9.27
CA ASN A 28 -0.21 -16.84 9.37
C ASN A 28 -0.10 -15.48 8.66
N VAL A 29 0.37 -15.47 7.41
CA VAL A 29 0.40 -14.24 6.59
C VAL A 29 -1.01 -13.76 6.25
N GLY A 30 -1.23 -12.45 6.27
CA GLY A 30 -2.53 -11.80 6.04
C GLY A 30 -2.86 -11.52 4.58
N CYS A 31 -3.89 -10.70 4.35
CA CYS A 31 -4.39 -10.39 3.01
C CYS A 31 -3.36 -9.69 2.10
N ILE A 32 -2.63 -8.68 2.60
CA ILE A 32 -1.67 -7.88 1.82
C ILE A 32 -0.53 -8.75 1.25
N PRO A 33 0.24 -9.50 2.07
CA PRO A 33 1.33 -10.32 1.52
C PRO A 33 0.82 -11.42 0.56
N ARG A 34 -0.34 -12.01 0.83
CA ARG A 34 -0.97 -12.98 -0.10
C ARG A 34 -1.35 -12.31 -1.41
N LEU A 35 -1.96 -11.13 -1.37
CA LEU A 35 -2.34 -10.37 -2.57
C LEU A 35 -1.10 -10.07 -3.43
N CYS A 36 -0.01 -9.59 -2.83
CA CYS A 36 1.23 -9.32 -3.54
C CYS A 36 1.79 -10.59 -4.21
N ALA A 37 1.85 -11.72 -3.48
CA ALA A 37 2.34 -12.98 -4.03
C ALA A 37 1.49 -13.46 -5.22
N HIS A 38 0.17 -13.43 -5.07
CA HIS A 38 -0.77 -13.81 -6.14
C HIS A 38 -0.68 -12.86 -7.35
N LEU A 39 -0.51 -11.56 -7.13
CA LEU A 39 -0.37 -10.56 -8.18
C LEU A 39 0.85 -10.86 -9.06
N PHE A 40 2.03 -11.04 -8.45
CA PHE A 40 3.25 -11.33 -9.19
C PHE A 40 3.21 -12.71 -9.86
N ALA A 41 2.68 -13.74 -9.20
CA ALA A 41 2.48 -15.05 -9.82
C ALA A 41 1.57 -14.96 -11.06
N ARG A 42 0.50 -14.15 -11.00
CA ARG A 42 -0.39 -13.94 -12.13
C ARG A 42 0.28 -13.18 -13.27
N ILE A 43 1.08 -12.15 -12.97
CA ILE A 43 1.87 -11.42 -13.96
C ILE A 43 2.77 -12.37 -14.73
N GLU A 44 3.54 -13.21 -14.04
CA GLU A 44 4.45 -14.18 -14.67
C GLU A 44 3.69 -15.20 -15.54
N ALA A 45 2.56 -15.73 -15.05
CA ALA A 45 1.73 -16.64 -15.84
C ALA A 45 1.19 -16.00 -17.13
N VAL A 46 0.85 -14.71 -17.11
CA VAL A 46 0.37 -14.02 -18.31
C VAL A 46 1.52 -13.71 -19.28
N ARG A 47 2.69 -13.32 -18.77
CA ARG A 47 3.90 -13.08 -19.58
C ARG A 47 4.35 -14.34 -20.32
N ALA A 48 4.18 -15.53 -19.73
CA ALA A 48 4.48 -16.80 -20.37
C ALA A 48 3.57 -17.13 -21.57
N LEU A 49 2.33 -16.60 -21.59
CA LEU A 49 1.35 -16.88 -22.64
C LEU A 49 1.39 -15.86 -23.78
N ARG A 50 1.74 -14.61 -23.48
CA ARG A 50 1.75 -13.51 -24.46
C ARG A 50 2.75 -12.42 -24.08
N PRO A 51 3.34 -11.73 -25.07
CA PRO A 51 4.20 -10.58 -24.81
C PRO A 51 3.36 -9.40 -24.33
N THR A 52 3.32 -9.20 -23.01
CA THR A 52 2.67 -8.05 -22.36
C THR A 52 3.58 -7.45 -21.30
N SER A 53 3.64 -6.11 -21.25
CA SER A 53 4.32 -5.37 -20.20
C SER A 53 3.35 -5.07 -19.03
N PHE A 54 3.90 -5.02 -17.82
CA PHE A 54 3.18 -4.64 -16.62
C PHE A 54 4.04 -3.65 -15.84
N THR A 55 3.41 -2.62 -15.30
CA THR A 55 4.02 -1.70 -14.33
C THR A 55 3.28 -1.87 -13.01
N VAL A 56 4.03 -2.05 -11.92
CA VAL A 56 3.49 -2.19 -10.56
C VAL A 56 4.13 -1.12 -9.70
N GLU A 57 3.29 -0.28 -9.10
CA GLU A 57 3.69 0.79 -8.19
C GLU A 57 3.06 0.53 -6.83
N ALA A 58 3.77 0.88 -5.75
CA ALA A 58 3.29 0.64 -4.40
C ALA A 58 3.63 1.82 -3.48
N SER A 59 2.62 2.31 -2.76
CA SER A 59 2.81 3.32 -1.73
C SER A 59 2.29 2.82 -0.39
N TYR A 60 2.96 3.19 0.71
CA TYR A 60 2.52 2.83 2.05
C TYR A 60 2.57 4.05 2.97
N SER A 61 1.45 4.37 3.60
CA SER A 61 1.35 5.57 4.45
C SER A 61 0.52 5.33 5.70
N GLU A 62 0.87 6.07 6.74
CA GLU A 62 0.08 6.17 7.97
C GLU A 62 -0.69 7.50 7.98
N ILE A 63 -1.94 7.47 8.46
CA ILE A 63 -2.70 8.67 8.81
C ILE A 63 -2.91 8.61 10.32
N TYR A 64 -2.32 9.56 11.05
CA TYR A 64 -2.44 9.65 12.49
C TYR A 64 -2.56 11.12 12.91
N ASN A 65 -3.58 11.45 13.70
CA ASN A 65 -3.87 12.81 14.14
C ASN A 65 -3.90 13.83 12.97
N GLU A 66 -4.66 13.51 11.92
CA GLU A 66 -4.77 14.31 10.68
C GLU A 66 -3.43 14.59 9.96
N ARG A 67 -2.39 13.81 10.27
CA ARG A 67 -1.08 13.90 9.61
C ARG A 67 -0.82 12.63 8.80
N VAL A 68 -0.46 12.82 7.55
CA VAL A 68 -0.08 11.73 6.63
C VAL A 68 1.43 11.55 6.67
N ARG A 69 1.91 10.33 6.87
CA ARG A 69 3.34 9.99 6.84
C ARG A 69 3.61 8.94 5.78
N ASP A 70 4.69 9.12 5.03
CA ASP A 70 5.21 8.09 4.12
C ASP A 70 6.00 7.04 4.92
N LEU A 71 5.58 5.79 4.86
CA LEU A 71 6.23 4.67 5.55
C LEU A 71 7.36 4.04 4.72
N LEU A 72 7.48 4.37 3.43
CA LEU A 72 8.55 3.91 2.54
C LEU A 72 9.66 4.94 2.35
N ALA A 73 9.48 6.18 2.81
CA ALA A 73 10.48 7.23 2.65
C ALA A 73 11.82 6.84 3.34
N PRO A 74 12.96 7.01 2.64
CA PRO A 74 14.27 6.69 3.19
C PRO A 74 14.58 7.57 4.41
N ARG A 75 15.04 6.93 5.50
CA ARG A 75 15.51 7.63 6.70
C ARG A 75 16.80 8.38 6.38
N ARG A 76 16.71 9.69 6.07
CA ARG A 76 17.89 10.55 5.91
C ARG A 76 18.33 11.08 7.29
N GLY A 77 19.64 11.01 7.55
CA GLY A 77 20.30 11.21 8.84
C GLY A 77 19.63 12.23 9.76
N GLY A 78 19.26 11.76 10.96
CA GLY A 78 18.73 12.60 12.06
C GLY A 78 17.35 13.20 11.85
N SER A 79 16.76 13.12 10.66
CA SER A 79 15.40 13.61 10.40
C SER A 79 14.41 12.56 10.89
N GLU A 80 13.47 12.99 11.74
CA GLU A 80 12.37 12.17 12.24
C GLU A 80 11.68 11.42 11.08
N VAL A 81 11.32 10.17 11.32
CA VAL A 81 10.43 9.43 10.42
C VAL A 81 9.18 10.29 10.18
N GLY A 82 8.96 10.72 8.93
CA GLY A 82 7.71 11.32 8.51
C GLY A 82 7.53 12.78 8.88
N THR A 83 8.22 13.68 8.14
CA THR A 83 7.64 15.00 7.90
C THR A 83 6.26 14.78 7.29
N PRO A 84 5.18 15.31 7.88
CA PRO A 84 3.84 15.09 7.37
C PRO A 84 3.72 15.53 5.91
N LEU A 85 3.25 14.64 5.05
CA LEU A 85 2.97 14.96 3.65
C LEU A 85 1.76 15.88 3.58
N ARG A 86 1.82 16.87 2.69
CA ARG A 86 0.69 17.75 2.39
C ARG A 86 -0.30 17.00 1.51
N VAL A 87 -1.56 17.00 1.92
CA VAL A 87 -2.68 16.53 1.10
C VAL A 87 -3.15 17.69 0.22
N ARG A 88 -3.23 17.45 -1.09
CA ARG A 88 -3.71 18.40 -2.10
C ARG A 88 -4.89 17.79 -2.85
N MET A 89 -5.63 18.61 -3.59
CA MET A 89 -6.78 18.16 -4.39
C MET A 89 -6.55 18.48 -5.85
N HIS A 90 -6.58 17.46 -6.70
CA HIS A 90 -6.60 17.62 -8.15
C HIS A 90 -8.05 17.70 -8.64
N PRO A 91 -8.42 18.65 -9.52
CA PRO A 91 -9.80 18.83 -9.98
C PRO A 91 -10.42 17.57 -10.60
N GLU A 92 -9.62 16.74 -11.28
CA GLU A 92 -10.10 15.54 -11.97
C GLU A 92 -9.77 14.21 -11.26
N HIS A 93 -8.76 14.19 -10.38
CA HIS A 93 -8.23 12.95 -9.78
C HIS A 93 -8.45 12.87 -8.27
N GLY A 94 -9.08 13.90 -7.67
CA GLY A 94 -9.37 13.93 -6.25
C GLY A 94 -8.14 14.20 -5.40
N ALA A 95 -8.19 13.77 -4.14
CA ALA A 95 -7.13 14.04 -3.17
C ALA A 95 -5.85 13.25 -3.50
N TYR A 96 -4.69 13.92 -3.48
CA TYR A 96 -3.37 13.31 -3.70
C TYR A 96 -2.35 13.81 -2.68
N ARG A 97 -1.26 13.04 -2.51
CA ARG A 97 -0.19 13.30 -1.54
C ARG A 97 1.04 13.82 -2.29
N GLU A 98 1.43 15.04 -2.00
CA GLU A 98 2.64 15.62 -2.61
C GLU A 98 3.89 14.99 -1.99
N GLY A 99 4.77 14.42 -2.82
CA GLY A 99 6.05 13.83 -2.38
C GLY A 99 5.96 12.40 -1.81
N LEU A 100 4.87 11.68 -2.07
CA LEU A 100 4.73 10.27 -1.70
C LEU A 100 5.60 9.37 -2.60
N SER A 101 6.32 8.44 -1.98
CA SER A 101 7.08 7.41 -2.69
C SER A 101 6.16 6.35 -3.32
N CYS A 102 6.46 5.92 -4.54
CA CYS A 102 5.71 4.94 -5.32
C CYS A 102 6.62 3.86 -5.93
#